data_AF-A0A838BCB4-F1
#
_entry.id   AF-A0A838BCB4-F1
#
_cell.length_a   1.000
_cell.length_b   1.000
_cell.length_c   1.000
_cell.angle_alpha   90.00
_cell.angle_beta   90.00
_cell.angle_gamma   90.00
#
_symmetry.space_group_name_H-M   'P 1'
#
loop_
_entity.id
_entity.type
_entity.pdbx_description
1 polymer ?
#
loop_
_entity_poly.entity_id
_entity_poly.type
_entity_poly.pdbx_seq_one_letter_code
_entity_poly.pdbx_strand_id
1 'polypeptide(L)'
;MKKLALAFALGAIAIANPVLSAAAAPAPCEDALKALRAAEASVALSAADKTKVSDLEAKGVERCNADDDKRADDLFAQAMKIMGK
;
A
#
# COMPACT_ATOMS: atom_id res chain seq x y z
N MET A 1 6.35 68.17 13.33
CA MET A 1 7.70 67.87 12.82
C MET A 1 8.51 67.16 13.90
N LYS A 2 8.75 65.85 13.74
CA LYS A 2 9.80 65.11 14.44
C LYS A 2 10.12 63.87 13.61
N LYS A 3 11.34 63.90 13.10
CA LYS A 3 11.96 62.91 12.22
C LYS A 3 12.28 61.68 13.05
N LEU A 4 11.83 60.50 12.67
CA LEU A 4 12.46 59.22 13.03
C LEU A 4 12.23 58.25 11.88
N ALA A 5 13.12 58.32 10.90
CA ALA A 5 13.33 57.23 9.96
C ALA A 5 14.08 56.12 10.72
N LEU A 6 13.47 54.95 10.84
CA LEU A 6 14.20 53.73 11.23
C LEU A 6 13.71 52.58 10.35
N ALA A 7 14.62 52.14 9.48
CA ALA A 7 14.45 50.99 8.61
C ALA A 7 14.34 49.71 9.45
N PHE A 8 13.33 48.89 9.16
CA PHE A 8 13.29 47.50 9.59
C PHE A 8 13.23 46.62 8.34
N ALA A 9 14.41 46.19 7.89
CA ALA A 9 14.54 45.00 7.09
C ALA A 9 14.46 43.80 8.06
N LEU A 10 13.36 43.07 8.04
CA LEU A 10 13.19 41.80 8.76
C LEU A 10 12.81 40.73 7.74
N GLY A 11 13.67 39.72 7.71
CA GLY A 11 13.83 38.77 6.62
C GLY A 11 12.63 37.86 6.40
N ALA A 12 12.43 37.54 5.13
CA ALA A 12 11.64 36.40 4.70
C ALA A 12 12.38 35.12 5.11
N ILE A 13 12.02 34.53 6.25
CA ILE A 13 12.30 33.12 6.50
C ILE A 13 11.08 32.37 5.99
N ALA A 14 11.14 31.95 4.73
CA ALA A 14 10.25 30.91 4.23
C ALA A 14 10.54 29.66 5.06
N ILE A 15 9.64 29.35 5.99
CA ILE A 15 9.55 28.05 6.64
C ILE A 15 9.23 27.05 5.53
N ALA A 16 10.28 26.48 4.93
CA ALA A 16 10.17 25.27 4.16
C ALA A 16 9.75 24.19 5.15
N ASN A 17 8.44 23.99 5.30
CA ASN A 17 7.90 22.84 5.99
C ASN A 17 8.35 21.62 5.17
N PRO A 18 9.27 20.76 5.64
CA PRO A 18 9.41 19.46 5.03
C PRO A 18 8.04 18.80 5.23
N VAL A 19 7.31 18.61 4.14
CA VAL A 19 6.14 17.75 4.13
C VAL A 19 6.68 16.38 4.50
N LEU A 20 6.65 16.06 5.79
CA LEU A 20 6.95 14.73 6.29
C LEU A 20 6.07 13.80 5.46
N SER A 21 6.69 12.96 4.62
CA SER A 21 5.97 11.93 3.92
C SER A 21 5.26 11.09 4.96
N ALA A 22 3.94 11.27 5.08
CA ALA A 22 3.10 10.39 5.85
C ALA A 22 3.24 9.02 5.18
N ALA A 23 4.01 8.13 5.80
CA ALA A 23 4.00 6.73 5.42
C ALA A 23 2.54 6.28 5.47
N ALA A 24 2.00 5.89 4.32
CA ALA A 24 0.66 5.34 4.25
C ALA A 24 0.59 4.17 5.26
N ALA A 25 -0.45 4.15 6.08
CA ALA A 25 -0.72 2.98 6.90
C ALA A 25 -0.76 1.75 5.98
N PRO A 26 -0.23 0.59 6.43
CA PRO A 26 -0.38 -0.63 5.66
C PRO A 26 -1.87 -0.83 5.35
N ALA A 27 -2.16 -1.14 4.08
CA ALA A 27 -3.53 -1.44 3.66
C ALA A 27 -4.00 -2.71 4.37
N PRO A 28 -5.30 -2.83 4.72
CA PRO A 28 -5.86 -4.06 5.26
C PRO A 28 -5.62 -5.25 4.31
N CYS A 29 -5.41 -6.46 4.85
CA CYS A 29 -5.17 -7.67 4.04
C CYS A 29 -6.35 -7.99 3.09
N GLU A 30 -7.56 -7.50 3.40
CA GLU A 30 -8.74 -7.59 2.55
C GLU A 30 -8.60 -6.83 1.23
N ASP A 31 -7.82 -5.74 1.20
CA ASP A 31 -7.54 -5.01 -0.03
C ASP A 31 -6.63 -5.83 -0.96
N ALA A 32 -5.61 -6.49 -0.40
CA ALA A 32 -4.75 -7.42 -1.13
C ALA A 32 -5.55 -8.63 -1.65
N LEU A 33 -6.43 -9.21 -0.82
CA LEU A 33 -7.33 -10.29 -1.22
C LEU A 33 -8.28 -9.87 -2.36
N LYS A 34 -8.82 -8.65 -2.28
CA LYS A 34 -9.70 -8.11 -3.33
C LYS A 34 -8.94 -7.93 -4.64
N ALA A 35 -7.71 -7.43 -4.59
CA ALA A 35 -6.85 -7.30 -5.77
C ALA A 35 -6.52 -8.66 -6.38
N LEU A 36 -6.23 -9.67 -5.54
CA LEU A 36 -6.00 -11.05 -5.97
C LEU A 36 -7.22 -11.61 -6.73
N ARG A 37 -8.42 -11.52 -6.14
CA ARG A 37 -9.65 -12.02 -6.78
C ARG A 37 -10.01 -11.29 -8.08
N ALA A 38 -9.75 -9.98 -8.14
CA ALA A 38 -9.93 -9.22 -9.37
C ALA A 38 -8.94 -9.67 -10.46
N ALA A 39 -7.70 -9.96 -10.07
CA ALA A 39 -6.70 -10.52 -10.97
C ALA A 39 -7.11 -11.90 -11.48
N GLU A 40 -7.52 -12.81 -10.60
CA GLU A 40 -8.02 -14.16 -10.94
C GLU A 40 -9.17 -14.14 -11.94
N ALA A 41 -10.14 -13.24 -11.74
CA ALA A 41 -11.27 -13.08 -12.65
C ALA A 41 -10.86 -12.57 -14.05
N SER A 42 -9.68 -11.95 -14.17
CA SER A 42 -9.21 -11.32 -15.41
C SER A 42 -8.24 -12.20 -16.23
N VAL A 43 -7.76 -13.32 -15.70
CA VAL A 43 -6.75 -14.16 -16.35
C VAL A 43 -7.24 -15.58 -16.63
N ALA A 44 -6.88 -16.12 -17.80
CA ALA A 44 -7.08 -17.52 -18.11
C ALA A 44 -5.90 -18.35 -17.58
N LEU A 45 -6.15 -19.14 -16.53
CA LEU A 45 -5.14 -20.01 -15.90
C LEU A 45 -5.27 -21.47 -16.33
N SER A 46 -4.14 -22.17 -16.38
CA SER A 46 -4.10 -23.63 -16.48
C SER A 46 -4.76 -24.28 -15.25
N ALA A 47 -5.23 -25.53 -15.35
CA ALA A 47 -5.82 -26.22 -14.20
C ALA A 47 -4.84 -26.34 -13.02
N ALA A 48 -3.56 -26.57 -13.31
CA ALA A 48 -2.50 -26.67 -12.30
C ALA A 48 -2.29 -25.33 -11.59
N ASP A 49 -2.25 -24.22 -12.33
CA ASP A 49 -2.03 -22.90 -11.74
C ASP A 49 -3.27 -22.38 -11.00
N LYS A 50 -4.48 -22.69 -11.48
CA LYS A 50 -5.72 -22.44 -10.71
C LYS A 50 -5.69 -23.10 -9.34
N THR A 51 -5.24 -24.35 -9.27
CA THR A 51 -5.14 -25.09 -8.00
C THR A 51 -4.14 -24.41 -7.06
N LYS A 52 -2.95 -24.05 -7.56
CA LYS A 52 -1.93 -23.35 -6.73
C LYS A 52 -2.42 -21.99 -6.24
N VAL A 53 -3.07 -21.22 -7.10
CA VAL A 53 -3.61 -19.90 -6.76
C VAL A 53 -4.69 -20.03 -5.70
N SER A 54 -5.63 -20.97 -5.86
CA SER A 54 -6.69 -21.24 -4.87
C SER A 54 -6.12 -21.69 -3.51
N ASP A 55 -5.09 -22.55 -3.51
CA ASP A 55 -4.43 -22.98 -2.27
C ASP A 55 -3.74 -21.81 -1.54
N LEU A 56 -3.11 -20.90 -2.29
CA LEU A 56 -2.47 -19.71 -1.73
C LEU A 56 -3.50 -18.70 -1.23
N GLU A 57 -4.58 -18.48 -1.97
CA GLU A 57 -5.70 -17.63 -1.54
C GLU A 57 -6.29 -18.17 -0.23
N ALA A 58 -6.62 -19.45 -0.17
CA ALA A 58 -7.22 -20.06 1.02
C ALA A 58 -6.32 -19.92 2.26
N LYS A 59 -5.01 -20.18 2.11
CA LYS A 59 -4.03 -19.98 3.19
C LYS A 59 -3.89 -18.50 3.56
N GLY A 60 -3.92 -17.61 2.57
CA GLY A 60 -3.83 -16.16 2.80
C GLY A 60 -5.05 -15.66 3.57
N VAL A 61 -6.25 -16.13 3.24
CA VAL A 61 -7.50 -15.83 3.97
C VAL A 61 -7.43 -16.33 5.41
N GLU A 62 -6.90 -17.54 5.66
CA GLU A 62 -6.70 -18.05 7.02
C GLU A 62 -5.78 -17.12 7.84
N ARG A 63 -4.69 -16.63 7.24
CA ARG A 63 -3.77 -15.69 7.89
C ARG A 63 -4.39 -14.31 8.10
N CYS A 64 -5.11 -13.80 7.12
CA CYS A 64 -5.81 -12.52 7.18
C CYS A 64 -6.86 -12.53 8.29
N ASN A 65 -7.67 -13.59 8.39
CA ASN A 65 -8.64 -13.76 9.48
C ASN A 65 -7.99 -13.92 10.88
N ALA A 66 -6.70 -14.22 10.94
CA ALA A 66 -5.93 -14.32 12.17
C ALA A 66 -5.15 -13.03 12.49
N ASP A 67 -5.48 -11.92 11.82
CA ASP A 67 -4.78 -10.63 11.89
C ASP A 67 -3.28 -10.74 11.57
N ASP A 68 -2.87 -11.78 10.84
CA ASP A 68 -1.51 -11.98 10.37
C ASP A 68 -1.35 -11.45 8.96
N ASP A 69 -1.54 -10.13 8.84
CA ASP A 69 -1.61 -9.41 7.58
C ASP A 69 -0.35 -9.64 6.74
N LYS A 70 0.82 -9.62 7.39
CA LYS A 70 2.09 -9.81 6.67
C LYS A 70 2.15 -11.16 5.96
N ARG A 71 1.81 -12.26 6.64
CA ARG A 71 1.86 -13.58 6.00
C ARG A 71 0.74 -13.75 4.98
N ALA A 72 -0.42 -13.11 5.20
CA ALA A 72 -1.50 -13.08 4.21
C ALA A 72 -1.04 -12.39 2.91
N ASP A 73 -0.47 -11.20 3.02
CA ASP A 73 0.04 -10.42 1.89
C ASP A 73 1.13 -11.16 1.12
N ASP A 74 2.08 -11.80 1.82
CA ASP A 74 3.13 -12.60 1.19
C ASP A 74 2.53 -13.79 0.39
N LEU A 75 1.44 -14.41 0.87
CA LEU A 75 0.74 -15.49 0.17
C LEU A 75 -0.03 -14.97 -1.06
N PHE A 76 -0.73 -13.85 -0.92
CA PHE A 76 -1.43 -13.21 -2.03
C PHE A 76 -0.46 -12.74 -3.11
N ALA A 77 0.70 -12.18 -2.74
CA ALA A 77 1.75 -11.80 -3.68
C ALA A 77 2.33 -13.02 -4.45
N GLN A 78 2.47 -14.17 -3.79
CA GLN A 78 2.87 -15.41 -4.46
C GLN A 78 1.82 -15.87 -5.48
N ALA A 79 0.52 -15.76 -5.15
CA ALA A 79 -0.56 -16.10 -6.06
C ALA A 79 -0.60 -15.14 -7.26
N MET A 80 -0.43 -13.84 -7.03
CA MET A 80 -0.32 -12.81 -8.08
C MET A 80 0.83 -13.12 -9.05
N LYS A 81 1.99 -13.54 -8.54
CA LYS A 81 3.13 -13.93 -9.37
C LYS A 81 2.83 -15.12 -10.29
N ILE A 82 2.04 -16.10 -9.84
CA ILE A 82 1.60 -17.23 -10.68
C ILE A 82 0.72 -16.74 -11.83
N MET A 83 -0.10 -15.73 -11.59
CA MET A 83 -0.95 -15.10 -12.61
C MET A 83 -0.22 -14.10 -13.51
N GLY A 84 1.08 -13.87 -13.29
CA GLY A 84 1.88 -12.89 -14.02
C GLY A 84 1.51 -11.43 -13.70
N LYS A 85 1.00 -11.17 -12.50
CA LYS A 85 0.66 -9.83 -11.99
C LYS A 85 1.79 -9.24 -11.16
#